data_AF-A0A1G9H0T3-F1
#
_entry.id   AF-A0A1G9H0T3-F1
#
_cell.length_a   1.000
_cell.length_b   1.000
_cell.length_c   1.000
_cell.angle_alpha   90.00
_cell.angle_beta   90.00
_cell.angle_gamma   90.00
#
_symmetry.space_group_name_H-M   'P 1'
#
loop_
_entity.id
_entity.type
_entity.pdbx_description
1 polymer ?
#
loop_
_entity_poly.entity_id
_entity_poly.type
_entity_poly.pdbx_seq_one_letter_code
_entity_poly.pdbx_strand_id
1 'polypeptide(L)'
;MLAAVGDTLVSINSHRANRVAELGLRTGAFSQLEEWQLQKSEFSWGSSRFDFLLKRKEMIKEVEKDDENQKEKGENRLLLEVKSVTWVREEIACFPDAVTSRGRRHVEELIRWQQETGGRAMVLFLLGRNDAASFRPCREIDPDFADSLKSARDAGVIISAYRSRVSLSGIRPGEKLPVNWQQE
;
A
#
# COMPACT_ATOMS: atom_id res chain seq x y z
N MET A 1 -17.41 -3.02 -9.46
CA MET A 1 -17.52 -3.01 -10.93
C MET A 1 -16.28 -3.67 -11.51
N LEU A 2 -16.47 -4.56 -12.48
CA LEU A 2 -15.39 -5.10 -13.31
C LEU A 2 -15.59 -4.53 -14.72
N ALA A 3 -14.50 -4.21 -15.41
CA ALA A 3 -14.49 -3.86 -16.82
C ALA A 3 -13.65 -4.89 -17.58
N ALA A 4 -13.96 -5.11 -18.86
CA ALA A 4 -13.11 -5.90 -19.75
C ALA A 4 -12.19 -4.97 -20.54
N VAL A 5 -10.89 -5.28 -20.58
CA VAL A 5 -9.90 -4.64 -21.44
C VAL A 5 -9.27 -5.75 -22.26
N GLY A 6 -9.70 -5.90 -23.52
CA GLY A 6 -9.48 -7.14 -24.27
C GLY A 6 -10.08 -8.33 -23.52
N ASP A 7 -9.28 -9.39 -23.34
CA ASP A 7 -9.66 -10.58 -22.57
C ASP A 7 -9.42 -10.47 -21.05
N THR A 8 -8.97 -9.31 -20.56
CA THR A 8 -8.60 -9.12 -19.16
C THR A 8 -9.73 -8.45 -18.36
N LEU A 9 -10.07 -9.03 -17.21
CA LEU A 9 -10.94 -8.40 -16.21
C LEU A 9 -10.16 -7.42 -15.34
N VAL A 10 -10.67 -6.18 -15.27
CA VAL A 10 -10.09 -5.07 -14.49
C VAL A 10 -11.07 -4.60 -13.43
N SER A 11 -10.63 -4.54 -12.18
CA SER A 11 -11.36 -3.89 -11.09
C SER A 11 -11.08 -2.40 -11.06
N ILE A 12 -12.04 -1.62 -11.55
CA ILE A 12 -11.95 -0.14 -11.62
C ILE A 12 -12.45 0.57 -10.36
N ASN A 13 -12.91 -0.17 -9.34
CA ASN A 13 -13.41 0.42 -8.10
C ASN A 13 -12.31 0.42 -7.03
N SER A 14 -11.81 1.60 -6.69
CA SER A 14 -10.76 1.82 -5.68
C SER A 14 -11.13 1.33 -4.28
N HIS A 15 -12.39 1.47 -3.84
CA HIS A 15 -12.85 0.92 -2.55
C HIS A 15 -12.74 -0.61 -2.47
N ARG A 16 -12.73 -1.32 -3.62
CA ARG A 16 -12.47 -2.76 -3.63
C ARG A 16 -11.00 -3.08 -3.36
N ALA A 17 -10.07 -2.20 -3.72
CA ALA A 17 -8.65 -2.39 -3.42
C ALA A 17 -8.43 -2.42 -1.90
N ASN A 18 -9.05 -1.51 -1.14
CA ASN A 18 -8.97 -1.52 0.32
C ASN A 18 -9.53 -2.80 0.93
N ARG A 19 -10.67 -3.30 0.43
CA ARG A 19 -11.23 -4.59 0.89
C ARG A 19 -10.32 -5.78 0.60
N VAL A 20 -9.65 -5.78 -0.55
CA VAL A 20 -8.67 -6.81 -0.92
C VAL A 20 -7.43 -6.70 -0.04
N ALA A 21 -6.95 -5.49 0.23
CA ALA A 21 -5.86 -5.24 1.17
C ALA A 21 -6.22 -5.75 2.57
N GLU A 22 -7.39 -5.38 3.09
CA GLU A 22 -7.85 -5.84 4.40
C GLU A 22 -7.95 -7.37 4.46
N LEU A 23 -8.51 -8.01 3.43
CA LEU A 23 -8.55 -9.47 3.34
C LEU A 23 -7.14 -10.05 3.38
N GLY A 24 -6.20 -9.51 2.59
CA GLY A 24 -4.82 -9.96 2.55
C GLY A 24 -4.07 -9.78 3.87
N LEU A 25 -4.32 -8.68 4.59
CA LEU A 25 -3.80 -8.44 5.93
C LEU A 25 -4.33 -9.49 6.93
N ARG A 26 -5.63 -9.79 6.88
CA ARG A 26 -6.28 -10.73 7.80
C ARG A 26 -5.91 -12.19 7.53
N THR A 27 -5.69 -12.56 6.27
CA THR A 27 -5.36 -13.95 5.89
C THR A 27 -3.86 -14.21 5.77
N GLY A 28 -3.01 -13.22 6.04
CA GLY A 28 -1.55 -13.36 5.88
C GLY A 28 -1.10 -13.53 4.43
N ALA A 29 -1.84 -12.99 3.46
CA ALA A 29 -1.48 -13.10 2.04
C ALA A 29 -0.27 -12.24 1.65
N PHE A 30 0.08 -11.25 2.48
CA PHE A 30 1.24 -10.40 2.30
C PHE A 30 2.36 -10.85 3.24
N SER A 31 3.24 -11.74 2.78
CA SER A 31 4.26 -12.38 3.63
C SER A 31 5.15 -11.38 4.39
N GLN A 32 5.51 -10.27 3.74
CA GLN A 32 6.27 -9.18 4.36
C GLN A 32 5.55 -8.46 5.51
N LEU A 33 4.26 -8.73 5.71
CA LEU A 33 3.44 -8.19 6.79
C LEU A 33 3.04 -9.25 7.83
N GLU A 34 3.66 -10.44 7.81
CA GLU A 34 3.35 -11.53 8.74
C GLU A 34 3.52 -11.16 10.22
N GLU A 35 4.46 -10.26 10.55
CA GLU A 35 4.67 -9.78 11.92
C GLU A 35 3.67 -8.71 12.38
N TRP A 36 2.82 -8.23 11.47
CA TRP A 36 1.91 -7.12 11.72
C TRP A 36 0.47 -7.60 11.80
N GLN A 37 -0.33 -6.98 12.67
CA GLN A 37 -1.75 -7.21 12.80
C GLN A 37 -2.51 -5.91 12.55
N LEU A 38 -3.59 -6.01 11.78
CA LEU A 38 -4.49 -4.88 11.54
C LEU A 38 -5.08 -4.38 12.87
N GLN A 39 -4.77 -3.12 13.23
CA GLN A 39 -5.27 -2.45 14.42
C GLN A 39 -6.46 -1.55 14.09
N LYS A 40 -6.37 -0.75 13.02
CA LYS A 40 -7.42 0.21 12.64
C LYS A 40 -7.44 0.45 11.14
N SER A 41 -8.63 0.58 10.56
CA SER A 41 -8.83 1.08 9.20
C SER A 41 -9.17 2.57 9.24
N GLU A 42 -8.94 3.29 8.13
CA GLU A 42 -9.33 4.71 7.99
C GLU A 42 -8.68 5.59 9.08
N PHE A 43 -7.37 5.43 9.29
CA PHE A 43 -6.62 6.10 10.35
C PHE A 43 -6.18 7.50 9.94
N SER A 44 -6.60 8.52 10.70
CA SER A 44 -6.18 9.90 10.47
C SER A 44 -4.82 10.18 11.08
N TRP A 45 -3.92 10.77 10.29
CA TRP A 45 -2.64 11.30 10.75
C TRP A 45 -2.23 12.50 9.88
N GLY A 46 -1.67 13.53 10.51
CA GLY A 46 -1.37 14.79 9.82
C GLY A 46 -2.63 15.41 9.23
N SER A 47 -2.59 15.72 7.93
CA SER A 47 -3.73 16.28 7.18
C SER A 47 -4.49 15.24 6.34
N SER A 48 -4.09 13.96 6.42
CA SER A 48 -4.68 12.89 5.61
C SER A 48 -5.30 11.79 6.45
N ARG A 49 -6.00 10.91 5.74
CA ARG A 49 -6.52 9.66 6.24
C ARG A 49 -5.90 8.53 5.44
N PHE A 50 -5.25 7.63 6.14
CA PHE A 50 -4.57 6.44 5.62
C PHE A 50 -5.48 5.22 5.75
N ASP A 51 -5.29 4.27 4.86
CA ASP A 51 -6.18 3.12 4.76
C ASP A 51 -6.10 2.23 5.99
N PHE A 52 -4.89 1.96 6.51
CA PHE A 52 -4.70 1.08 7.66
C PHE A 52 -3.57 1.50 8.60
N LEU A 53 -3.76 1.22 9.89
CA LEU A 53 -2.73 1.20 10.92
C LEU A 53 -2.58 -0.24 11.42
N LEU A 54 -1.36 -0.75 11.40
CA LEU A 54 -1.01 -2.08 11.91
C LEU A 54 -0.18 -1.98 13.18
N LYS A 55 -0.26 -2.97 14.06
CA LYS A 55 0.56 -3.14 15.27
C LYS A 55 1.39 -4.42 15.18
N ARG A 56 2.62 -4.39 15.68
CA ARG A 56 3.49 -5.58 15.74
C ARG A 56 2.91 -6.65 16.68
N LYS A 57 2.88 -7.92 16.25
CA LYS A 57 2.28 -9.05 16.99
C LYS A 57 2.97 -9.36 18.32
N GLU A 58 4.29 -9.19 18.41
CA GLU A 58 5.08 -9.53 19.61
C GLU A 58 4.62 -8.77 20.86
N MET A 59 4.19 -7.51 20.72
CA MET A 59 3.65 -6.72 21.84
C MET A 59 2.19 -7.00 22.18
N ILE A 60 1.47 -7.83 21.41
CA ILE A 60 0.09 -8.21 21.76
C ILE A 60 0.10 -9.21 22.92
N LYS A 61 1.22 -9.91 23.15
CA LYS A 61 1.36 -10.90 24.23
C LYS A 61 1.76 -10.30 25.58
N GLU A 62 2.36 -9.11 25.61
CA GLU A 62 2.88 -8.50 26.84
C GLU A 62 2.02 -7.35 27.39
N VAL A 63 1.16 -6.73 26.56
CA VAL A 63 0.39 -5.53 26.93
C VAL A 63 -0.95 -5.84 27.65
N GLU A 64 -1.27 -7.10 27.93
CA GLU A 64 -2.44 -7.44 28.76
C GLU A 64 -2.24 -7.22 30.27
N LYS A 65 -1.08 -6.71 30.70
CA LYS A 65 -0.84 -6.34 32.10
C LYS A 65 -0.22 -4.96 32.22
N ASP A 66 -1.03 -4.05 32.77
CA ASP A 66 -0.64 -2.88 33.55
C ASP A 66 0.28 -1.85 32.87
N ASP A 67 -0.29 -0.88 32.14
CA ASP A 67 0.00 0.55 32.32
C ASP A 67 -0.74 1.42 31.29
N GLU A 68 -1.78 2.14 31.74
CA GLU A 68 -2.53 3.13 30.94
C GLU A 68 -1.71 4.37 30.53
N ASN A 69 -0.42 4.45 30.89
CA ASN A 69 0.42 5.64 30.71
C ASN A 69 1.66 5.45 29.81
N GLN A 70 1.86 4.27 29.23
CA GLN A 70 2.83 4.16 28.14
C GLN A 70 2.18 4.68 26.86
N LYS A 71 2.46 5.94 26.49
CA LYS A 71 2.35 6.41 25.10
C LYS A 71 2.94 5.31 24.22
N GLU A 72 2.10 4.49 23.58
CA GLU A 72 2.56 3.48 22.63
C GLU A 72 3.43 4.20 21.60
N LYS A 73 4.75 4.06 21.73
CA LYS A 73 5.70 4.67 20.81
C LYS A 73 5.37 4.16 19.42
N GLY A 74 5.33 5.07 18.45
CA GLY A 74 4.99 4.74 17.07
C GLY A 74 5.90 3.66 16.47
N GLU A 75 7.08 3.44 17.04
CA GLU A 75 8.06 2.37 16.76
C GLU A 75 7.43 0.99 16.48
N ASN A 76 6.34 0.62 17.18
CA ASN A 76 5.68 -0.67 17.01
C ASN A 76 4.43 -0.65 16.13
N ARG A 77 4.24 0.43 15.36
CA ARG A 77 3.13 0.63 14.44
C ARG A 77 3.63 0.78 13.01
N LEU A 78 2.81 0.32 12.08
CA LEU A 78 3.02 0.48 10.64
C LEU A 78 1.82 1.20 10.03
N LEU A 79 2.06 2.38 9.46
CA LEU A 79 1.07 3.16 8.73
C LEU A 79 1.05 2.72 7.25
N LEU A 80 -0.09 2.26 6.75
CA LEU A 80 -0.22 1.66 5.44
C LEU A 80 -1.21 2.45 4.56
N GLU A 81 -0.72 2.86 3.39
CA GLU A 81 -1.51 3.45 2.30
C GLU A 81 -1.65 2.44 1.15
N VAL A 82 -2.86 2.27 0.63
CA VAL A 82 -3.18 1.45 -0.53
C VAL A 82 -3.38 2.34 -1.75
N LYS A 83 -2.73 1.99 -2.87
CA LYS A 83 -2.95 2.61 -4.17
C LYS A 83 -3.49 1.58 -5.14
N SER A 84 -4.68 1.85 -5.69
CA SER A 84 -5.28 1.01 -6.73
C SER A 84 -4.60 1.30 -8.07
N VAL A 85 -4.10 0.26 -8.73
CA VAL A 85 -3.41 0.37 -10.03
C VAL A 85 -4.20 -0.36 -11.10
N THR A 86 -4.55 0.36 -12.16
CA THR A 86 -5.37 -0.13 -13.29
C THR A 86 -4.64 0.02 -14.62
N TRP A 87 -3.69 0.96 -14.72
CA TRP A 87 -2.92 1.22 -15.92
C TRP A 87 -1.79 0.20 -16.08
N VAL A 88 -1.86 -0.58 -17.15
CA VAL A 88 -0.86 -1.61 -17.53
C VAL A 88 -0.63 -1.50 -19.03
N ARG A 89 0.64 -1.50 -19.42
CA ARG A 89 1.10 -1.55 -20.81
C ARG A 89 2.23 -2.55 -20.90
N GLU A 90 2.17 -3.47 -21.87
CA GLU A 90 3.23 -4.47 -22.10
C GLU A 90 3.57 -5.25 -20.81
N GLU A 91 2.54 -5.68 -20.07
CA GLU A 91 2.64 -6.37 -18.77
C GLU A 91 3.30 -5.54 -17.64
N ILE A 92 3.61 -4.26 -17.87
CA ILE A 92 4.15 -3.35 -16.87
C ILE A 92 3.02 -2.46 -16.36
N ALA A 93 2.68 -2.63 -15.09
CA ALA A 93 1.78 -1.71 -14.40
C ALA A 93 2.50 -0.44 -14.03
N CYS A 94 1.80 0.69 -14.07
CA CYS A 94 2.36 1.90 -13.49
C CYS A 94 1.31 2.77 -12.79
N PHE A 95 1.78 3.57 -11.84
CA PHE A 95 0.98 4.56 -11.11
C PHE A 95 1.76 5.88 -10.97
N PRO A 96 1.10 7.05 -11.09
CA PRO A 96 -0.34 7.23 -11.29
C PRO A 96 -0.73 7.27 -12.76
N ASP A 97 -2.04 7.15 -13.06
CA ASP A 97 -2.62 7.29 -14.41
C ASP A 97 -2.97 8.76 -14.77
N ALA A 98 -2.89 9.66 -13.80
CA ALA A 98 -2.96 11.11 -13.97
C ALA A 98 -2.18 11.81 -12.84
N VAL A 99 -1.82 13.09 -13.04
CA VAL A 99 -1.15 13.90 -11.99
C VAL A 99 -1.96 13.87 -10.68
N THR A 100 -1.29 13.61 -9.55
CA THR A 100 -1.93 13.39 -8.24
C THR A 100 -1.22 14.08 -7.08
N SER A 101 -1.58 15.34 -6.86
CA SER A 101 -1.10 16.11 -5.69
C SER A 101 -1.49 15.45 -4.36
N ARG A 102 -2.67 14.82 -4.27
CA ARG A 102 -3.10 14.07 -3.09
C ARG A 102 -2.24 12.84 -2.86
N GLY A 103 -1.94 12.07 -3.92
CA GLY A 103 -1.08 10.90 -3.82
C GLY A 103 0.32 11.28 -3.33
N ARG A 104 0.88 12.36 -3.87
CA ARG A 104 2.16 12.93 -3.44
C ARG A 104 2.14 13.30 -1.95
N ARG A 105 1.15 14.09 -1.51
CA ARG A 105 1.02 14.50 -0.11
C ARG A 105 0.97 13.32 0.85
N HIS A 106 0.22 12.26 0.50
CA HIS A 106 0.16 11.06 1.34
C HIS A 106 1.53 10.38 1.48
N VAL A 107 2.31 10.32 0.40
CA VAL A 107 3.67 9.75 0.42
C VAL A 107 4.63 10.59 1.28
N GLU A 108 4.60 11.91 1.15
CA GLU A 108 5.38 12.82 2.00
C GLU A 108 5.00 12.68 3.49
N GLU A 109 3.71 12.53 3.76
CA GLU A 109 3.20 12.30 5.10
C GLU A 109 3.66 10.95 5.69
N LEU A 110 3.79 9.88 4.88
CA LEU A 110 4.37 8.62 5.35
C LEU A 110 5.84 8.76 5.78
N ILE A 111 6.64 9.57 5.08
CA ILE A 111 8.02 9.87 5.50
C ILE A 111 8.02 10.56 6.86
N ARG A 112 7.19 11.60 6.99
CA ARG A 112 7.06 12.38 8.22
C ARG A 112 6.54 11.52 9.38
N TRP A 113 5.66 10.55 9.14
CA TRP A 113 5.25 9.56 10.15
C TRP A 113 6.46 8.80 10.72
N GLN A 114 7.35 8.29 9.88
CA GLN A 114 8.53 7.56 10.37
C GLN A 114 9.45 8.47 11.19
N GLN A 115 9.67 9.70 10.70
CA GLN A 115 10.55 10.67 11.36
C GLN A 115 10.02 11.12 12.72
N GLU A 116 8.72 11.37 12.84
CA GLU A 116 8.13 11.91 14.08
C GLU A 116 7.77 10.83 15.11
N THR A 117 7.47 9.62 14.66
CA THR A 117 6.94 8.57 15.54
C THR A 117 7.91 7.41 15.78
N GLY A 118 8.96 7.30 14.96
CA GLY A 118 9.84 6.13 14.90
C GLY A 118 9.19 4.88 14.29
N GLY A 119 7.91 4.97 13.89
CA GLY A 119 7.16 3.87 13.30
C GLY A 119 7.56 3.53 11.87
N ARG A 120 6.99 2.44 11.36
CA ARG A 120 7.16 2.02 9.96
C ARG A 120 6.05 2.61 9.10
N ALA A 121 6.33 2.80 7.82
CA ALA A 121 5.32 3.17 6.83
C ALA A 121 5.40 2.27 5.60
N MET A 122 4.28 2.14 4.90
CA MET A 122 4.18 1.35 3.68
C MET A 122 3.23 1.97 2.66
N VAL A 123 3.61 1.91 1.38
CA VAL A 123 2.71 2.06 0.24
C VAL A 123 2.52 0.69 -0.42
N LEU A 124 1.27 0.23 -0.47
CA LEU A 124 0.84 -1.00 -1.13
C LEU A 124 0.12 -0.67 -2.44
N PHE A 125 0.78 -0.89 -3.56
CA PHE A 125 0.18 -0.84 -4.89
C PHE A 125 -0.58 -2.15 -5.15
N LEU A 126 -1.91 -2.09 -5.20
CA LEU A 126 -2.75 -3.24 -5.54
C LEU A 126 -3.24 -3.12 -6.98
N LEU A 127 -2.77 -4.04 -7.81
CA LEU A 127 -3.20 -4.15 -9.19
C LEU A 127 -4.50 -4.94 -9.25
N GLY A 128 -5.54 -4.32 -9.79
CA GLY A 128 -6.86 -4.92 -9.93
C GLY A 128 -7.05 -5.69 -11.23
N ARG A 129 -6.01 -6.33 -11.78
CA ARG A 129 -6.01 -7.05 -13.06
C ARG A 129 -4.90 -8.11 -13.10
N ASN A 130 -5.06 -9.13 -13.94
CA ASN A 130 -4.24 -10.36 -13.92
C ASN A 130 -3.01 -10.34 -14.84
N ASP A 131 -2.90 -9.36 -15.73
CA ASP A 131 -1.97 -9.34 -16.87
C ASP A 131 -0.72 -8.47 -16.63
N ALA A 132 -0.48 -8.05 -15.38
CA ALA A 132 0.76 -7.38 -15.02
C ALA A 132 1.80 -8.38 -14.51
N ALA A 133 3.04 -8.25 -14.97
CA ALA A 133 4.21 -9.00 -14.51
C ALA A 133 5.14 -8.15 -13.63
N SER A 134 5.06 -6.82 -13.72
CA SER A 134 5.85 -5.90 -12.88
C SER A 134 5.13 -4.58 -12.62
N PHE A 135 5.66 -3.77 -11.72
CA PHE A 135 5.17 -2.43 -11.41
C PHE A 135 6.30 -1.39 -11.47
N ARG A 136 6.02 -0.17 -11.92
CA ARG A 136 6.90 0.99 -11.78
C ARG A 136 6.13 2.28 -11.50
N PRO A 137 6.76 3.33 -10.95
CA PRO A 137 6.18 4.67 -10.97
C PRO A 137 6.04 5.16 -12.43
N CYS A 138 4.91 5.79 -12.79
CA CYS A 138 4.72 6.43 -14.11
C CYS A 138 5.36 7.83 -14.10
N ARG A 139 6.70 7.93 -14.13
CA ARG A 139 7.41 9.23 -14.10
C ARG A 139 6.96 10.15 -15.24
N GLU A 140 6.67 9.59 -16.40
CA GLU A 140 6.22 10.33 -17.58
C GLU A 140 4.84 10.98 -17.43
N ILE A 141 4.03 10.53 -16.45
CA ILE A 141 2.72 11.11 -16.14
C ILE A 141 2.82 12.12 -14.99
N ASP A 142 3.51 11.74 -13.91
CA ASP A 142 3.67 12.58 -12.72
C ASP A 142 5.10 12.43 -12.16
N PRO A 143 6.05 13.27 -12.60
CA PRO A 143 7.43 13.22 -12.12
C PRO A 143 7.52 13.58 -10.63
N ASP A 144 6.67 14.49 -10.15
CA ASP A 144 6.67 14.91 -8.75
C ASP A 144 6.25 13.78 -7.82
N PHE A 145 5.21 13.01 -8.18
CA PHE A 145 4.83 11.80 -7.45
C PHE A 145 5.96 10.76 -7.47
N ALA A 146 6.57 10.53 -8.64
CA ALA A 146 7.66 9.57 -8.77
C ALA A 146 8.88 9.94 -7.90
N ASP A 147 9.26 11.22 -7.87
CA ASP A 147 10.35 11.75 -7.03
C ASP A 147 10.02 11.65 -5.54
N SER A 148 8.76 11.91 -5.17
CA SER A 148 8.31 11.75 -3.78
C SER A 148 8.31 10.28 -3.34
N LEU A 149 7.91 9.37 -4.23
CA LEU A 149 7.94 7.93 -3.96
C LEU A 149 9.37 7.38 -3.86
N LYS A 150 10.30 7.89 -4.68
CA LYS A 150 11.74 7.61 -4.56
C LYS A 150 12.25 8.09 -3.21
N SER A 151 11.95 9.33 -2.84
CA SER A 151 12.33 9.91 -1.54
C SER A 151 11.77 9.10 -0.36
N ALA A 152 10.54 8.59 -0.48
CA ALA A 152 9.94 7.72 0.52
C ALA A 152 10.67 6.38 0.65
N ARG A 153 11.00 5.74 -0.47
CA ARG A 153 11.83 4.53 -0.48
C ARG A 153 13.17 4.77 0.20
N ASP A 154 13.85 5.87 -0.14
CA ASP A 154 15.17 6.20 0.40
C ASP A 154 15.11 6.52 1.91
N ALA A 155 13.99 7.06 2.39
CA ALA A 155 13.69 7.24 3.81
C ALA A 155 13.26 5.94 4.53
N GLY A 156 13.18 4.81 3.83
CA GLY A 156 12.84 3.50 4.40
C GLY A 156 11.35 3.15 4.41
N VAL A 157 10.49 3.92 3.75
CA VAL A 157 9.08 3.56 3.52
C VAL A 157 9.03 2.31 2.64
N ILE A 158 8.28 1.30 3.07
CA ILE A 158 8.16 0.04 2.35
C ILE A 158 7.30 0.27 1.11
N ILE A 159 7.87 0.04 -0.07
CA ILE A 159 7.14 0.12 -1.34
C ILE A 159 6.90 -1.29 -1.86
N SER A 160 5.65 -1.66 -2.14
CA SER A 160 5.33 -2.99 -2.68
C SER A 160 4.18 -2.97 -3.63
N ALA A 161 4.23 -3.86 -4.61
CA ALA A 161 3.18 -4.08 -5.57
C ALA A 161 2.68 -5.52 -5.49
N TYR A 162 1.36 -5.71 -5.56
CA TYR A 162 0.72 -7.02 -5.58
C TYR A 162 -0.34 -7.08 -6.68
N ARG A 163 -0.29 -8.18 -7.44
CA ARG A 163 -1.31 -8.51 -8.42
C ARG A 163 -2.46 -9.25 -7.77
N SER A 164 -3.64 -8.65 -7.77
CA SER A 164 -4.84 -9.33 -7.30
C SER A 164 -5.26 -10.42 -8.31
N ARG A 165 -5.81 -11.52 -7.81
CA ARG A 165 -6.49 -12.51 -8.66
C ARG A 165 -7.92 -12.05 -8.90
N VAL A 166 -8.22 -11.67 -10.14
CA VAL A 166 -9.52 -11.18 -10.56
C VAL A 166 -10.24 -12.23 -11.37
N SER A 167 -11.48 -12.54 -10.98
CA SER A 167 -12.37 -13.45 -11.70
C SER A 167 -13.81 -12.98 -11.57
N LEU A 168 -14.73 -13.66 -12.27
CA LEU A 168 -16.17 -13.44 -12.09
C LEU A 168 -16.67 -13.83 -10.69
N SER A 169 -15.96 -14.72 -9.99
CA SER A 169 -16.31 -15.14 -8.62
C SER A 169 -15.80 -14.19 -7.53
N GLY A 170 -14.92 -13.25 -7.87
CA GLY A 170 -14.47 -12.21 -6.94
C GLY A 170 -13.07 -11.72 -7.21
N ILE A 171 -12.55 -10.94 -6.25
CA ILE A 171 -11.16 -10.46 -6.26
C ILE A 171 -10.51 -10.92 -4.98
N ARG A 172 -9.31 -11.48 -5.09
CA ARG A 172 -8.51 -11.95 -3.95
C ARG A 172 -7.09 -11.37 -4.02
N PRO A 173 -6.41 -11.25 -2.87
CA PRO A 173 -4.97 -11.03 -2.85
C PRO A 173 -4.27 -12.09 -3.73
N GLY A 174 -3.21 -11.68 -4.42
CA GLY A 174 -2.41 -12.58 -5.24
C GLY A 174 -0.93 -12.37 -5.00
N GLU A 175 -0.15 -12.34 -6.07
CA GLU A 175 1.30 -12.43 -6.01
C GLU A 175 1.98 -11.07 -5.88
N LYS A 176 3.09 -11.04 -5.12
CA LYS A 176 3.99 -9.90 -5.08
C LYS A 176 4.64 -9.72 -6.44
N LEU A 177 4.62 -8.51 -6.97
CA LEU A 177 5.30 -8.16 -8.21
C LEU A 177 6.64 -7.45 -7.92
N PRO A 178 7.64 -7.60 -8.81
CA PRO A 178 8.83 -6.76 -8.77
C PRO A 178 8.45 -5.28 -8.97
N VAL A 179 9.09 -4.41 -8.18
CA VAL A 179 9.00 -2.95 -8.32
C VAL A 179 10.24 -2.46 -9.06
N ASN A 180 10.06 -2.07 -10.31
CA ASN A 180 11.10 -1.57 -11.18
C ASN A 180 11.23 -0.05 -10.99
N TRP A 181 12.35 0.36 -10.43
CA TRP A 181 12.75 1.76 -10.40
C TRP A 181 13.50 1.99 -11.71
N GLN A 182 12.97 2.83 -12.60
CA GLN A 182 13.69 3.16 -13.84
C GLN A 182 15.11 3.64 -13.47
N GLN A 183 16.10 3.15 -14.22
CA GLN A 183 17.49 3.62 -14.10
C GLN A 183 17.53 5.10 -14.46
N GLU A 184 18.33 5.85 -13.71
CA GLU A 184 18.65 7.27 -13.93
C GLU A 184 19.22 7.53 -15.33
#